data_AF-A0A6T9PKA1-F1
#
_entry.id   AF-A0A6T9PKA1-F1
#
_cell.length_a   1.000
_cell.length_b   1.000
_cell.length_c   1.000
_cell.angle_alpha   90.00
_cell.angle_beta   90.00
_cell.angle_gamma   90.00
#
_symmetry.space_group_name_H-M   'P 1'
#
loop_
_entity.id
_entity.type
_entity.pdbx_description
1 polymer ?
#
loop_
_entity_poly.entity_id
_entity_poly.type
_entity_poly.pdbx_seq_one_letter_code
_entity_poly.pdbx_strand_id
1 'polypeptide(L)'
;MRSMRNHFIVVTLVELKKGQQRATIEDPVPLMSNEFVDTRSAFLEKCQMYHWQFDELRNAQHSTLMLLYYLHGMHRDAKKRIADMASKAESGSSAPPVVQTSAPSTAPDSRTRSSKIEMAMQDWSQLLVHANEAAAKETWELPPEELFQRILAQINRSKRDILQEKYNACCDPSANAQARSVFIRVLKRIAESFMSCLLQMQHGGRDGLASGGGGGGAAQPG
;
A
#
# COMPACT_ATOMS: atom_id res chain seq x y z
N MET A 1 21.04 -40.84 22.25
CA MET A 1 21.59 -39.46 22.26
C MET A 1 22.94 -39.29 21.57
N ARG A 2 23.82 -40.31 21.46
CA ARG A 2 25.17 -40.12 20.87
C ARG A 2 25.21 -39.63 19.41
N SER A 3 24.20 -39.97 18.60
CA SER A 3 24.11 -39.63 17.17
C SER A 3 23.80 -38.14 16.89
N MET A 4 23.08 -37.44 17.78
CA MET A 4 22.71 -36.03 17.60
C MET A 4 23.53 -35.05 18.44
N ARG A 5 24.65 -35.48 19.05
CA ARG A 5 25.44 -34.63 19.96
C ARG A 5 25.92 -33.31 19.34
N ASN A 6 26.10 -33.26 18.02
CA ASN A 6 26.56 -32.06 17.32
C ASN A 6 25.41 -31.10 16.92
N HIS A 7 24.16 -31.43 17.24
CA HIS A 7 22.99 -30.60 16.95
C HIS A 7 22.56 -29.75 18.14
N PHE A 8 23.10 -30.04 19.33
CA PHE A 8 22.77 -29.35 20.57
C PHE A 8 24.01 -28.63 21.09
N ILE A 9 23.84 -27.35 21.39
CA ILE A 9 24.87 -26.52 22.00
C ILE A 9 24.49 -26.36 23.47
N VAL A 10 25.39 -26.75 24.37
CA VAL A 10 25.26 -26.48 25.80
C VAL A 10 26.17 -25.29 26.12
N VAL A 11 25.56 -24.18 26.52
CA VAL A 11 26.28 -22.96 26.89
C VAL A 11 26.27 -22.83 28.41
N THR A 12 27.44 -22.90 29.03
CA THR A 12 27.62 -22.62 30.45
C THR A 12 27.94 -21.14 30.61
N LEU A 13 26.97 -20.35 31.09
CA LEU A 13 27.14 -18.90 31.29
C LEU A 13 27.84 -18.58 32.61
N VAL A 14 27.58 -19.38 33.66
CA VAL A 14 28.18 -19.20 34.99
C VAL A 14 28.58 -20.56 35.53
N GLU A 15 29.85 -20.70 35.88
CA GLU A 15 30.35 -21.85 36.64
C GLU A 15 30.13 -21.60 38.13
N LEU A 16 29.33 -22.46 38.77
CA LEU A 16 29.12 -22.40 40.21
C LEU A 16 30.23 -23.15 40.92
N LYS A 17 30.92 -22.47 41.85
CA LYS A 17 31.82 -23.15 42.78
C LYS A 17 31.01 -24.00 43.77
N LYS A 18 31.59 -25.11 44.19
CA LYS A 18 30.97 -26.03 45.16
C LYS A 18 30.65 -25.26 46.45
N GLY A 19 29.36 -25.19 46.81
CA GLY A 19 28.86 -24.46 47.99
C GLY A 19 28.35 -23.04 47.72
N GLN A 20 28.43 -22.54 46.49
CA GLN A 20 27.91 -21.22 46.13
C GLN A 20 26.40 -21.30 45.80
N GLN A 21 25.58 -20.51 46.49
CA GLN A 21 24.14 -20.40 46.19
C GLN A 21 23.91 -19.48 44.99
N ARG A 22 22.92 -19.82 44.15
CA ARG A 22 22.46 -18.95 43.07
C ARG A 22 21.66 -17.79 43.66
N ALA A 23 21.90 -16.60 43.13
CA ALA A 23 20.99 -15.48 43.36
C ALA A 23 19.63 -15.76 42.69
N THR A 24 18.56 -15.24 43.30
CA THR A 24 17.25 -15.14 42.65
C THR A 24 17.39 -14.27 41.40
N ILE A 25 16.87 -14.73 40.27
CA ILE A 25 16.84 -13.95 39.04
C ILE A 25 15.60 -13.07 39.11
N GLU A 26 15.79 -11.76 39.18
CA GLU A 26 14.74 -10.77 39.03
C GLU A 26 14.85 -10.14 37.64
N ASP A 27 13.82 -10.34 36.81
CA ASP A 27 13.74 -9.69 35.50
C ASP A 27 13.13 -8.29 35.68
N PRO A 28 13.87 -7.20 35.37
CA PRO A 28 13.35 -5.85 35.50
C PRO A 28 12.32 -5.49 34.41
N VAL A 29 12.17 -6.32 33.37
CA VAL A 29 11.32 -6.03 32.21
C VAL A 29 9.91 -6.59 32.45
N PRO A 30 8.86 -5.77 32.25
CA PRO A 30 7.49 -6.26 32.36
C PRO A 30 7.16 -7.22 31.22
N LEU A 31 6.24 -8.16 31.49
CA LEU A 31 5.70 -9.05 30.47
C LEU A 31 4.97 -8.22 29.40
N MET A 32 5.42 -8.35 28.15
CA MET A 32 4.80 -7.74 26.98
C MET A 32 4.16 -8.86 26.14
N SER A 33 2.88 -8.70 25.80
CA SER A 33 2.19 -9.58 24.85
C SER A 33 1.74 -8.76 23.63
N ASN A 34 1.93 -9.34 22.45
CA ASN A 34 1.54 -8.76 21.19
C ASN A 34 1.21 -9.86 20.18
N GLU A 35 -0.01 -9.79 19.61
CA GLU A 35 -0.54 -10.80 18.69
C GLU A 35 0.33 -11.08 17.46
N PHE A 36 1.22 -10.15 17.09
CA PHE A 36 2.11 -10.30 15.94
C PHE A 36 3.43 -11.00 16.29
N VAL A 37 3.89 -10.94 17.54
CA VAL A 37 5.25 -11.37 17.93
C VAL A 37 5.29 -12.34 19.11
N ASP A 38 4.14 -12.76 19.65
CA ASP A 38 4.07 -13.76 20.73
C ASP A 38 4.60 -15.14 20.29
N THR A 39 4.33 -15.53 19.04
CA THR A 39 4.85 -16.78 18.47
C THR A 39 5.27 -16.62 17.02
N ARG A 40 6.24 -17.46 16.60
CA ARG A 40 6.63 -17.55 15.18
C ARG A 40 5.44 -17.87 14.27
N SER A 41 4.55 -18.76 14.71
CA SER A 41 3.39 -19.18 13.91
C SER A 41 2.42 -18.03 13.68
N ALA A 42 2.10 -17.27 14.74
CA ALA A 42 1.24 -16.10 14.63
C ALA A 42 1.83 -15.06 13.68
N PHE A 43 3.13 -14.78 13.79
CA PHE A 43 3.82 -13.86 12.87
C PHE A 43 3.70 -14.33 11.40
N LEU A 44 3.97 -15.61 11.12
CA LEU A 44 3.89 -16.16 9.77
C LEU A 44 2.47 -16.14 9.20
N GLU A 45 1.45 -16.40 10.02
CA GLU A 45 0.05 -16.29 9.64
C GLU A 45 -0.30 -14.85 9.23
N LYS A 46 0.13 -13.86 10.02
CA LYS A 46 -0.05 -12.43 9.66
C LYS A 46 0.68 -12.08 8.37
N CYS A 47 1.90 -12.60 8.16
CA CYS A 47 2.63 -12.39 6.90
C CYS A 47 1.88 -12.96 5.70
N GLN A 48 1.28 -14.14 5.82
CA GLN A 48 0.49 -14.75 4.75
C GLN A 48 -0.79 -13.96 4.48
N MET A 49 -1.51 -13.59 5.54
CA MET A 49 -2.77 -12.85 5.46
C MET A 49 -2.60 -11.43 4.88
N TYR A 50 -1.50 -10.74 5.20
CA TYR A 50 -1.22 -9.38 4.74
C TYR A 50 -0.21 -9.31 3.60
N HIS A 51 0.20 -10.45 3.04
CA HIS A 51 1.19 -10.56 1.97
C HIS A 51 2.52 -9.86 2.30
N TRP A 52 2.97 -9.95 3.55
CA TRP A 52 4.29 -9.46 3.94
C TRP A 52 5.37 -10.41 3.45
N GLN A 53 6.27 -9.88 2.63
CA GLN A 53 7.36 -10.61 2.00
C GLN A 53 8.71 -10.07 2.48
N PHE A 54 9.67 -10.98 2.64
CA PHE A 54 11.04 -10.70 3.09
C PHE A 54 12.09 -11.31 2.15
N ASP A 55 11.72 -11.46 0.88
CA ASP A 55 12.53 -12.05 -0.20
C ASP A 55 13.47 -11.02 -0.85
N GLU A 56 12.99 -9.79 -1.05
CA GLU A 56 13.76 -8.68 -1.60
C GLU A 56 13.78 -7.48 -0.65
N LEU A 57 14.83 -6.64 -0.74
CA LEU A 57 15.01 -5.49 0.14
C LEU A 57 13.80 -4.56 0.16
N ARG A 58 13.22 -4.25 -1.00
CA ARG A 58 12.05 -3.37 -1.11
C ARG A 58 10.84 -3.96 -0.37
N ASN A 59 10.60 -5.26 -0.54
CA ASN A 59 9.50 -5.96 0.10
C ASN A 59 9.73 -6.04 1.61
N ALA A 60 10.95 -6.36 2.04
CA ALA A 60 11.33 -6.38 3.45
C ALA A 60 11.13 -5.00 4.10
N GLN A 61 11.54 -3.91 3.45
CA GLN A 61 11.32 -2.55 3.95
C GLN A 61 9.83 -2.23 4.12
N HIS A 62 9.00 -2.61 3.13
CA HIS A 62 7.56 -2.42 3.21
C HIS A 62 6.94 -3.23 4.36
N SER A 63 7.26 -4.54 4.43
CA SER A 63 6.79 -5.46 5.46
C SER A 63 7.20 -5.00 6.86
N THR A 64 8.45 -4.54 7.03
CA THR A 64 8.94 -3.98 8.30
C THR A 64 8.21 -2.70 8.67
N LEU A 65 7.96 -1.80 7.72
CA LEU A 65 7.19 -0.58 7.97
C LEU A 65 5.77 -0.91 8.44
N MET A 66 5.12 -1.87 7.78
CA MET A 66 3.78 -2.34 8.17
C MET A 66 3.80 -2.98 9.56
N LEU A 67 4.78 -3.84 9.85
CA LEU A 67 4.93 -4.44 11.18
C LEU A 67 5.05 -3.36 12.27
N LEU A 68 5.91 -2.36 12.07
CA LEU A 68 6.06 -1.23 13.01
C LEU A 68 4.75 -0.46 13.19
N TYR A 69 4.03 -0.19 12.11
CA TYR A 69 2.71 0.45 12.16
C TYR A 69 1.70 -0.33 13.02
N TYR A 70 1.74 -1.66 12.96
CA TYR A 70 0.90 -2.52 13.81
C TYR A 70 1.37 -2.55 15.26
N LEU A 71 2.68 -2.72 15.50
CA LEU A 71 3.26 -2.78 16.85
C LEU A 71 3.04 -1.48 17.64
N HIS A 72 3.11 -0.32 16.97
CA HIS A 72 2.86 0.97 17.59
C HIS A 72 1.37 1.26 17.84
N GLY A 73 0.45 0.35 17.50
CA GLY A 73 -0.99 0.54 17.71
C GLY A 73 -1.65 1.55 16.78
N MET A 74 -0.91 2.13 15.82
CA MET A 74 -1.41 3.15 14.89
C MET A 74 -2.59 2.64 14.06
N HIS A 75 -2.64 1.33 13.77
CA HIS A 75 -3.77 0.68 13.11
C HIS A 75 -5.07 0.75 13.93
N ARG A 76 -4.99 0.67 15.27
CA ARG A 76 -6.14 0.75 16.18
C ARG A 76 -6.66 2.18 16.22
N ASP A 77 -5.76 3.15 16.27
CA ASP A 77 -6.09 4.57 16.24
C ASP A 77 -6.75 4.97 14.91
N ALA A 78 -6.20 4.49 13.79
CA ALA A 78 -6.78 4.70 12.47
C ALA A 78 -8.18 4.08 12.38
N LYS A 79 -8.36 2.84 12.86
CA LYS A 79 -9.66 2.15 12.88
C LYS A 79 -10.69 2.90 13.73
N LYS A 80 -10.29 3.42 14.89
CA LYS A 80 -11.15 4.22 15.76
C LYS A 80 -11.57 5.53 15.08
N ARG A 81 -10.63 6.25 14.47
CA ARG A 81 -10.93 7.49 13.72
C ARG A 81 -11.90 7.25 12.57
N ILE A 82 -11.75 6.14 11.84
CA ILE A 82 -12.67 5.78 10.75
C ILE A 82 -14.08 5.48 11.29
N ALA A 83 -14.19 4.73 12.39
CA ALA A 83 -15.47 4.44 13.04
C ALA A 83 -16.17 5.72 13.55
N ASP A 84 -15.41 6.65 14.15
CA ASP A 84 -15.92 7.94 14.63
C ASP A 84 -16.37 8.86 13.47
N MET A 85 -15.77 8.74 12.28
CA MET A 85 -16.20 9.45 11.08
C MET A 85 -17.47 8.86 10.47
N ALA A 86 -17.62 7.54 10.47
CA ALA A 86 -18.80 6.86 9.96
C ALA A 86 -20.05 7.19 10.80
N SER A 87 -19.94 7.16 12.13
CA SER A 87 -21.05 7.50 13.04
C SER A 87 -21.48 8.97 12.95
N LYS A 88 -20.55 9.90 12.67
CA LYS A 88 -20.88 11.31 12.44
C LYS A 88 -21.61 11.56 11.12
N ALA A 89 -21.37 10.75 10.08
CA ALA A 89 -22.02 10.91 8.79
C ALA A 89 -23.52 10.54 8.83
N GLU A 90 -23.93 9.64 9.72
CA GLU A 90 -25.31 9.15 9.83
C GLU A 90 -26.23 10.09 10.65
N SER A 91 -25.68 11.02 11.44
CA SER A 91 -26.46 12.00 12.22
C SER A 91 -26.75 13.32 11.48
N GLY A 92 -26.27 13.48 10.25
CA GLY A 92 -26.40 14.70 9.45
C GLY A 92 -27.45 14.62 8.34
N SER A 93 -28.73 14.41 8.67
CA SER A 93 -29.84 14.57 7.71
C SER A 93 -30.98 15.41 8.29
N SER A 94 -30.94 16.72 8.06
CA SER A 94 -32.10 17.57 7.79
C SER A 94 -31.63 18.84 7.05
N ALA A 95 -32.37 19.22 5.99
CA ALA A 95 -31.98 20.15 4.94
C ALA A 95 -32.42 21.63 5.22
N PRO A 96 -32.37 22.59 4.26
CA PRO A 96 -31.46 23.76 4.19
C PRO A 96 -32.23 25.11 4.22
N PRO A 97 -31.76 26.25 3.65
CA PRO A 97 -30.45 26.91 3.66
C PRO A 97 -30.53 28.32 4.32
N VAL A 98 -29.45 28.80 4.95
CA VAL A 98 -29.27 30.26 5.11
C VAL A 98 -27.83 30.63 4.80
N VAL A 99 -27.70 31.42 3.74
CA VAL A 99 -26.53 32.19 3.37
C VAL A 99 -26.07 33.00 4.59
N GLN A 100 -24.87 32.76 5.10
CA GLN A 100 -24.11 33.78 5.80
C GLN A 100 -22.61 33.49 5.81
N THR A 101 -21.91 34.49 5.30
CA THR A 101 -20.49 34.80 5.34
C THR A 101 -19.85 34.65 6.72
N SER A 102 -18.76 33.89 6.85
CA SER A 102 -17.56 34.25 7.66
C SER A 102 -16.50 33.14 7.74
N ALA A 103 -15.26 33.53 7.40
CA ALA A 103 -13.95 33.10 7.94
C ALA A 103 -13.45 31.63 7.83
N PRO A 104 -12.12 31.41 7.65
CA PRO A 104 -11.56 30.10 7.34
C PRO A 104 -11.25 29.32 8.62
N SER A 105 -11.93 28.19 8.82
CA SER A 105 -11.58 27.22 9.86
C SER A 105 -10.67 26.14 9.30
N THR A 106 -9.44 26.10 9.80
CA THR A 106 -8.39 25.13 9.50
C THR A 106 -8.78 23.72 9.95
N ALA A 107 -9.25 22.89 9.02
CA ALA A 107 -9.35 21.44 9.17
C ALA A 107 -9.02 20.77 7.82
N PRO A 108 -7.81 20.25 7.62
CA PRO A 108 -7.55 19.28 6.56
C PRO A 108 -7.94 17.89 7.13
N ASP A 109 -8.57 16.93 6.44
CA ASP A 109 -7.86 16.12 5.45
C ASP A 109 -8.71 15.01 4.77
N SER A 110 -10.02 14.85 5.01
CA SER A 110 -10.78 13.76 4.34
C SER A 110 -11.25 14.12 2.93
N ARG A 111 -11.91 15.27 2.76
CA ARG A 111 -12.30 15.79 1.43
C ARG A 111 -11.08 16.05 0.55
N THR A 112 -9.99 16.55 1.14
CA THR A 112 -8.76 16.89 0.43
C THR A 112 -8.01 15.65 -0.09
N ARG A 113 -8.11 14.51 0.61
CA ARG A 113 -7.50 13.25 0.14
C ARG A 113 -8.34 12.60 -0.96
N SER A 114 -9.68 12.61 -0.83
CA SER A 114 -10.58 12.15 -1.92
C SER A 114 -10.37 12.99 -3.18
N SER A 115 -10.33 14.32 -3.03
CA SER A 115 -10.12 15.23 -4.16
C SER A 115 -8.76 15.02 -4.84
N LYS A 116 -7.69 14.72 -4.09
CA LYS A 116 -6.38 14.41 -4.67
C LYS A 116 -6.40 13.11 -5.49
N ILE A 117 -7.12 12.09 -5.04
CA ILE A 117 -7.27 10.82 -5.77
C ILE A 117 -8.13 11.04 -7.02
N GLU A 118 -9.22 11.79 -6.91
CA GLU A 118 -10.10 12.12 -8.05
C GLU A 118 -9.37 12.95 -9.11
N MET A 119 -8.57 13.96 -8.70
CA MET A 119 -7.73 14.73 -9.61
C MET A 119 -6.68 13.86 -10.31
N ALA A 120 -6.03 12.96 -9.55
CA ALA A 120 -5.10 11.99 -10.13
C ALA A 120 -5.82 11.10 -11.15
N MET A 121 -6.97 10.54 -10.81
CA MET A 121 -7.79 9.73 -11.74
C MET A 121 -8.10 10.48 -13.03
N GLN A 122 -8.47 11.76 -12.92
CA GLN A 122 -8.79 12.59 -14.06
C GLN A 122 -7.56 12.85 -14.94
N ASP A 123 -6.41 13.17 -14.34
CA ASP A 123 -5.15 13.37 -15.08
C ASP A 123 -4.69 12.07 -15.79
N TRP A 124 -4.71 10.93 -15.09
CA TRP A 124 -4.30 9.64 -15.66
C TRP A 124 -5.26 9.16 -16.76
N SER A 125 -6.55 9.44 -16.63
CA SER A 125 -7.54 9.18 -17.68
C SER A 125 -7.30 10.04 -18.92
N GLN A 126 -7.03 11.35 -18.75
CA GLN A 126 -6.69 12.25 -19.86
C GLN A 126 -5.41 11.80 -20.59
N LEU A 127 -4.38 11.40 -19.84
CA LEU A 127 -3.13 10.88 -20.41
C LEU A 127 -3.40 9.61 -21.24
N LEU A 128 -4.24 8.71 -20.74
CA LEU A 128 -4.58 7.47 -21.43
C LEU A 128 -5.35 7.73 -22.74
N VAL A 129 -6.34 8.64 -22.71
CA VAL A 129 -7.09 9.04 -23.91
C VAL A 129 -6.15 9.64 -24.95
N HIS A 130 -5.30 10.60 -24.55
CA HIS A 130 -4.32 11.22 -25.43
C HIS A 130 -3.37 10.19 -26.07
N ALA A 131 -2.81 9.29 -25.25
CA ALA A 131 -1.88 8.28 -25.74
C ALA A 131 -2.55 7.26 -26.67
N ASN A 132 -3.83 6.93 -26.43
CA ASN A 132 -4.62 6.08 -27.34
C ASN A 132 -4.91 6.78 -28.66
N GLU A 133 -5.31 8.05 -28.65
CA GLU A 133 -5.55 8.81 -29.86
C GLU A 133 -4.28 9.00 -30.70
N ALA A 134 -3.17 9.37 -30.04
CA ALA A 134 -1.87 9.54 -30.71
C ALA A 134 -1.35 8.22 -31.31
N ALA A 135 -1.63 7.09 -30.67
CA ALA A 135 -1.29 5.78 -31.19
C ALA A 135 -2.24 5.32 -32.32
N ALA A 136 -3.54 5.59 -32.21
CA ALA A 136 -4.53 5.19 -33.22
C ALA A 136 -4.41 6.01 -34.51
N LYS A 137 -4.09 7.30 -34.41
CA LYS A 137 -3.88 8.20 -35.56
C LYS A 137 -2.44 8.15 -36.09
N GLU A 138 -1.56 7.38 -35.44
CA GLU A 138 -0.10 7.33 -35.70
C GLU A 138 0.58 8.71 -35.74
N THR A 139 -0.02 9.71 -35.10
CA THR A 139 0.53 11.08 -35.03
C THR A 139 1.67 11.16 -34.02
N TRP A 140 1.67 10.28 -33.01
CA TRP A 140 2.67 10.22 -31.92
C TRP A 140 2.91 11.58 -31.25
N GLU A 141 1.87 12.40 -31.21
CA GLU A 141 1.90 13.70 -30.56
C GLU A 141 2.13 13.54 -29.06
N LEU A 142 2.90 14.46 -28.50
CA LEU A 142 3.21 14.47 -27.08
C LEU A 142 2.02 15.05 -26.30
N PRO A 143 1.76 14.53 -25.07
CA PRO A 143 0.74 15.10 -24.22
C PRO A 143 1.09 16.57 -23.87
N PRO A 144 0.07 17.41 -23.61
CA PRO A 144 0.28 18.78 -23.17
C PRO A 144 1.23 18.84 -21.97
N GLU A 145 2.19 19.76 -21.99
CA GLU A 145 3.22 19.89 -20.95
C GLU A 145 2.62 19.97 -19.55
N GLU A 146 1.56 20.77 -19.39
CA GLU A 146 0.85 20.93 -18.12
C GLU A 146 0.28 19.62 -17.58
N LEU A 147 -0.26 18.76 -18.46
CA LEU A 147 -0.77 17.45 -18.07
C LEU A 147 0.39 16.52 -17.69
N PHE A 148 1.47 16.54 -18.47
CA PHE A 148 2.64 15.71 -18.21
C PHE A 148 3.31 16.06 -16.87
N GLN A 149 3.45 17.34 -16.55
CA GLN A 149 4.00 17.80 -15.26
C GLN A 149 3.13 17.37 -14.07
N ARG A 150 1.79 17.46 -14.18
CA ARG A 150 0.89 16.97 -13.13
C ARG A 150 1.03 15.47 -12.91
N ILE A 151 1.19 14.69 -13.97
CA ILE A 151 1.45 13.25 -13.88
C ILE A 151 2.80 12.96 -13.22
N LEU A 152 3.86 13.67 -13.62
CA LEU A 152 5.19 13.53 -13.04
C LEU A 152 5.21 13.83 -11.53
N ALA A 153 4.42 14.82 -11.08
CA ALA A 153 4.27 15.15 -9.67
C ALA A 153 3.72 13.97 -8.83
N GLN A 154 2.97 13.05 -9.46
CA GLN A 154 2.35 11.89 -8.83
C GLN A 154 3.25 10.64 -8.85
N ILE A 155 4.36 10.65 -9.59
CA ILE A 155 5.27 9.52 -9.76
C ILE A 155 6.49 9.65 -8.82
N ASN A 156 7.06 8.51 -8.41
CA ASN A 156 8.31 8.43 -7.65
C ASN A 156 9.45 9.26 -8.25
N ARG A 157 10.21 9.97 -7.40
CA ARG A 157 11.27 10.91 -7.82
C ARG A 157 12.28 10.33 -8.80
N SER A 158 12.78 9.12 -8.55
CA SER A 158 13.77 8.46 -9.44
C SER A 158 13.22 8.11 -10.82
N LYS A 159 11.91 7.85 -10.95
CA LYS A 159 11.26 7.58 -12.24
C LYS A 159 10.86 8.88 -12.95
N ARG A 160 10.61 9.95 -12.19
CA ARG A 160 10.28 11.28 -12.71
C ARG A 160 11.41 11.83 -13.58
N ASP A 161 12.64 11.81 -13.08
CA ASP A 161 13.77 12.40 -13.78
C ASP A 161 14.02 11.71 -15.14
N ILE A 162 13.92 10.37 -15.17
CA ILE A 162 14.06 9.57 -16.40
C ILE A 162 12.95 9.88 -17.41
N LEU A 163 11.70 10.00 -16.94
CA LEU A 163 10.57 10.32 -17.82
C LEU A 163 10.65 11.74 -18.37
N GLN A 164 11.07 12.71 -17.54
CA GLN A 164 11.27 14.10 -17.96
C GLN A 164 12.36 14.20 -19.01
N GLU A 165 13.49 13.53 -18.82
CA GLU A 165 14.58 13.51 -19.79
C GLU A 165 14.11 12.95 -21.15
N LYS A 166 13.34 11.86 -21.13
CA LYS A 166 12.77 11.27 -22.36
C LYS A 166 11.72 12.17 -23.02
N TYR A 167 10.93 12.88 -22.24
CA TYR A 167 9.96 13.86 -22.76
C TYR A 167 10.69 15.00 -23.48
N ASN A 168 11.70 15.59 -22.83
CA ASN A 168 12.52 16.66 -23.40
C ASN A 168 13.20 16.22 -24.70
N ALA A 169 13.74 14.99 -24.73
CA ALA A 169 14.32 14.41 -25.93
C ALA A 169 13.30 14.22 -27.08
N CYS A 170 12.02 14.03 -26.76
CA CYS A 170 10.95 13.94 -27.76
C CYS A 170 10.45 15.31 -28.24
N CYS A 171 10.59 16.36 -27.42
CA CYS A 171 10.25 17.74 -27.79
C CYS A 171 11.18 18.34 -28.83
N ASP A 172 12.41 17.84 -28.94
CA ASP A 172 13.37 18.29 -29.95
C ASP A 172 12.78 18.09 -31.37
N PRO A 173 12.76 19.12 -32.24
CA PRO A 173 12.30 19.01 -33.63
C PRO A 173 13.04 17.97 -34.46
N SER A 174 14.27 17.60 -34.08
CA SER A 174 15.09 16.56 -34.71
C SER A 174 14.75 15.14 -34.24
N ALA A 175 13.86 14.99 -33.25
CA ALA A 175 13.53 13.71 -32.64
C ALA A 175 12.86 12.75 -33.64
N ASN A 176 13.40 11.53 -33.69
CA ASN A 176 12.89 10.47 -34.56
C ASN A 176 11.44 10.08 -34.19
N ALA A 177 10.55 9.99 -35.18
CA ALA A 177 9.16 9.55 -35.00
C ALA A 177 9.05 8.18 -34.29
N GLN A 178 10.04 7.30 -34.48
CA GLN A 178 10.12 6.03 -33.76
C GLN A 178 10.38 6.22 -32.25
N ALA A 179 11.17 7.21 -31.86
CA ALA A 179 11.41 7.49 -30.44
C ALA A 179 10.13 8.00 -29.76
N ARG A 180 9.39 8.89 -30.43
CA ARG A 180 8.08 9.37 -29.97
C ARG A 180 7.06 8.23 -29.84
N SER A 181 7.01 7.31 -30.81
CA SER A 181 6.08 6.17 -30.75
C SER A 181 6.37 5.23 -29.57
N VAL A 182 7.65 4.94 -29.31
CA VAL A 182 8.06 4.14 -28.15
C VAL A 182 7.67 4.86 -26.85
N PHE A 183 7.94 6.16 -26.75
CA PHE A 183 7.62 6.94 -25.56
C PHE A 183 6.11 6.99 -25.28
N ILE A 184 5.28 7.23 -26.29
CA ILE A 184 3.81 7.24 -26.15
C ILE A 184 3.26 5.88 -25.73
N ARG A 185 3.80 4.77 -26.26
CA ARG A 185 3.41 3.42 -25.82
C ARG A 185 3.80 3.14 -24.37
N VAL A 186 4.93 3.67 -23.92
CA VAL A 186 5.33 3.61 -22.50
C VAL A 186 4.35 4.39 -21.63
N LEU A 187 4.01 5.62 -21.99
CA LEU A 187 3.03 6.43 -21.25
C LEU A 187 1.66 5.75 -21.18
N LYS A 188 1.19 5.19 -22.30
CA LYS A 188 -0.05 4.39 -22.36
C LYS A 188 0.00 3.23 -21.36
N ARG A 189 1.06 2.42 -21.38
CA ARG A 189 1.19 1.26 -20.49
C ARG A 189 1.21 1.66 -19.01
N ILE A 190 1.87 2.78 -18.68
CA ILE A 190 1.89 3.29 -17.31
C ILE A 190 0.48 3.71 -16.87
N ALA A 191 -0.25 4.42 -17.74
CA ALA A 191 -1.61 4.86 -17.45
C ALA A 191 -2.60 3.68 -17.32
N GLU A 192 -2.50 2.67 -18.19
CA GLU A 192 -3.30 1.43 -18.10
C GLU A 192 -3.02 0.66 -16.80
N SER A 193 -1.76 0.57 -16.40
CA SER A 193 -1.37 -0.06 -15.13
C SER A 193 -1.96 0.68 -13.93
N PHE A 194 -1.98 2.01 -13.97
CA PHE A 194 -2.56 2.83 -12.90
C PHE A 194 -4.09 2.63 -12.82
N MET A 195 -4.79 2.70 -13.96
CA MET A 195 -6.23 2.50 -14.02
C MET A 195 -6.65 1.09 -13.58
N SER A 196 -5.90 0.06 -13.99
CA SER A 196 -6.13 -1.33 -13.55
C SER A 196 -5.95 -1.50 -12.04
N CYS A 197 -4.92 -0.88 -11.47
CA CYS A 197 -4.67 -0.90 -10.02
C CYS A 197 -5.82 -0.23 -9.24
N LEU A 198 -6.33 0.90 -9.73
CA LEU A 198 -7.47 1.58 -9.12
C LEU A 198 -8.75 0.74 -9.17
N LEU A 199 -9.04 0.11 -10.31
CA LEU A 199 -10.20 -0.78 -10.46
C LEU A 199 -10.11 -1.96 -9.50
N GLN A 200 -8.92 -2.55 -9.33
CA GLN A 200 -8.69 -3.63 -8.38
C GLN A 200 -8.93 -3.18 -6.93
N MET A 201 -8.54 -1.96 -6.58
CA MET A 201 -8.81 -1.39 -5.25
C MET A 201 -10.30 -1.08 -5.01
N GLN A 202 -11.08 -0.76 -6.05
CA GLN A 202 -12.53 -0.57 -5.93
C GLN A 202 -13.32 -1.88 -5.78
N HIS A 203 -12.84 -2.97 -6.38
CA HIS A 203 -13.50 -4.29 -6.28
C HIS A 203 -13.12 -5.05 -5.00
N GLY A 204 -11.87 -4.90 -4.51
CA GLY A 204 -11.42 -5.52 -3.26
C GLY A 204 -12.11 -5.02 -1.98
N GLY A 205 -13.01 -4.03 -2.07
CA GLY A 205 -13.82 -3.54 -0.95
C GLY A 205 -15.21 -4.18 -0.82
N ARG A 206 -15.63 -5.07 -1.72
CA ARG A 206 -17.00 -5.63 -1.74
C ARG A 206 -17.13 -7.15 -1.57
N ASP A 207 -16.05 -7.92 -1.65
CA ASP A 207 -16.11 -9.39 -1.56
C ASP A 207 -15.93 -9.95 -0.14
N GLY A 208 -16.45 -9.24 0.87
CA GLY A 208 -16.42 -9.67 2.28
C GLY A 208 -17.75 -10.20 2.82
N LEU A 209 -18.85 -10.10 2.08
CA LEU A 209 -20.17 -10.55 2.53
C LEU A 209 -20.99 -11.10 1.35
N ALA A 210 -20.84 -12.39 1.07
CA ALA A 210 -21.92 -13.31 0.69
C ALA A 210 -21.34 -14.55 -0.01
N SER A 211 -21.10 -15.62 0.74
CA SER A 211 -21.47 -16.98 0.31
C SER A 211 -21.19 -17.97 1.45
N GLY A 212 -21.93 -17.82 2.54
CA GLY A 212 -22.16 -18.90 3.51
C GLY A 212 -23.61 -19.35 3.34
N GLY A 213 -23.83 -20.51 2.73
CA GLY A 213 -25.19 -21.00 2.51
C GLY A 213 -25.30 -22.29 1.71
N GLY A 214 -25.05 -23.42 2.38
CA GLY A 214 -25.95 -24.59 2.35
C GLY A 214 -26.08 -25.46 1.09
N GLY A 215 -25.66 -26.72 1.24
CA GLY A 215 -26.05 -27.87 0.41
C GLY A 215 -24.88 -28.85 0.31
N GLY A 216 -24.75 -29.92 1.11
CA GLY A 216 -25.78 -30.87 1.50
C GLY A 216 -26.02 -31.85 0.35
N GLY A 217 -25.22 -32.91 0.22
CA GLY A 217 -25.46 -33.92 -0.82
C GLY A 217 -24.39 -34.99 -1.00
N ALA A 218 -24.58 -36.10 -0.27
CA ALA A 218 -24.28 -37.49 -0.65
C ALA A 218 -22.87 -37.90 -1.09
N ALA A 219 -22.25 -38.67 -0.18
CA ALA A 219 -21.28 -39.70 -0.52
C ALA A 219 -21.90 -40.79 -1.43
N GLN A 220 -21.14 -41.28 -2.41
CA GLN A 220 -21.08 -42.70 -2.74
C GLN A 220 -19.76 -43.06 -3.44
N PRO A 221 -19.27 -44.30 -3.25
CA PRO A 221 -17.99 -44.77 -3.78
C PRO A 221 -18.15 -45.50 -5.12
N GLY A 222 -17.07 -45.52 -5.89
CA GLY A 222 -16.88 -46.35 -7.08
C GLY A 222 -15.40 -46.43 -7.42
#